data_AF-A0A2A2AN98-F1
#
_entry.id   AF-A0A2A2AN98-F1
#
_cell.length_a   1.000
_cell.length_b   1.000
_cell.length_c   1.000
_cell.angle_alpha   90.00
_cell.angle_beta   90.00
_cell.angle_gamma   90.00
#
_symmetry.space_group_name_H-M   'P 1'
#
loop_
_entity.id
_entity.type
_entity.pdbx_description
1 polymer ?
#
loop_
_entity_poly.entity_id
_entity_poly.type
_entity_poly.pdbx_seq_one_letter_code
_entity_poly.pdbx_strand_id
1 'polypeptide(L)'
;MSQPMTAGKRIRGQLNREGLTVELAYVWQHLRDAGGWWSAQELQTHWYPLFEDLRQFEAGLRRLLHIGSIERRISIEQAGLPVYGVTQRCTPLPGYTLEPGEGPC
;
A
#
# COMPACT_ATOMS: atom_id res chain seq x y z
N MET A 1 -31.32 -10.85 13.79
CA MET A 1 -30.47 -11.87 13.14
C MET A 1 -29.40 -11.13 12.34
N SER A 2 -28.23 -10.92 12.93
CA SER A 2 -27.14 -10.14 12.31
C SER A 2 -26.23 -11.08 11.53
N GLN A 3 -26.08 -10.87 10.22
CA GLN A 3 -25.16 -11.63 9.38
C GLN A 3 -23.83 -10.85 9.22
N PRO A 4 -22.69 -11.38 9.68
CA PRO A 4 -21.38 -10.79 9.45
C PRO A 4 -20.80 -11.34 8.14
N MET A 5 -21.30 -10.91 6.98
CA MET A 5 -20.77 -11.40 5.67
C MET A 5 -20.43 -10.29 4.66
N THR A 6 -20.42 -9.02 5.08
CA THR A 6 -20.43 -7.89 4.11
C THR A 6 -19.31 -6.87 4.29
N ALA A 7 -18.32 -7.08 5.17
CA ALA A 7 -17.19 -6.14 5.28
C ALA A 7 -16.13 -6.42 4.19
N GLY A 8 -15.57 -7.64 4.17
CA GLY A 8 -14.47 -7.99 3.26
C GLY A 8 -14.81 -7.95 1.76
N LYS A 9 -16.05 -8.29 1.36
CA LYS A 9 -16.50 -8.16 -0.03
C LYS A 9 -16.64 -6.70 -0.47
N ARG A 10 -17.00 -5.79 0.44
CA ARG A 10 -17.16 -4.36 0.14
C ARG A 10 -15.81 -3.68 -0.05
N ILE A 11 -14.83 -3.98 0.82
CA ILE A 11 -13.48 -3.44 0.74
C ILE A 11 -12.80 -3.84 -0.58
N ARG A 12 -12.87 -5.12 -0.96
CA ARG A 12 -12.36 -5.60 -2.26
C ARG A 12 -12.99 -4.88 -3.45
N GLY A 13 -14.30 -4.65 -3.41
CA GLY A 13 -15.00 -3.92 -4.46
C GLY A 13 -14.58 -2.45 -4.55
N GLN A 14 -14.28 -1.81 -3.43
CA GLN A 14 -13.82 -0.42 -3.39
C GLN A 14 -12.38 -0.28 -3.88
N LEU A 15 -11.47 -1.17 -3.45
CA LEU A 15 -10.10 -1.21 -3.97
C LEU A 15 -10.07 -1.39 -5.48
N ASN A 16 -10.90 -2.30 -6.01
CA ASN A 16 -10.96 -2.55 -7.45
C ASN A 16 -11.47 -1.33 -8.25
N ARG A 17 -12.38 -0.51 -7.68
CA ARG A 17 -12.81 0.76 -8.31
C ARG A 17 -11.69 1.77 -8.42
N GLU A 18 -10.79 1.77 -7.44
CA GLU A 18 -9.56 2.57 -7.46
C GLU A 18 -8.46 1.95 -8.33
N GLY A 19 -8.72 0.80 -8.97
CA GLY A 19 -7.72 0.07 -9.76
C GLY A 19 -6.61 -0.54 -8.92
N LEU A 20 -6.88 -0.80 -7.63
CA LEU A 20 -5.94 -1.42 -6.70
C LEU A 20 -6.27 -2.90 -6.49
N THR A 21 -5.22 -3.71 -6.42
CA THR A 21 -5.33 -5.11 -6.04
C THR A 21 -5.30 -5.26 -4.51
N VAL A 22 -5.68 -6.43 -4.01
CA VAL A 22 -5.65 -6.72 -2.58
C VAL A 22 -4.20 -6.81 -2.09
N GLU A 23 -3.30 -7.32 -2.92
CA GLU A 23 -1.87 -7.42 -2.65
C GLU A 23 -1.25 -6.04 -2.43
N LEU A 24 -1.63 -5.04 -3.24
CA LEU A 24 -1.19 -3.65 -3.04
C LEU A 24 -1.71 -3.05 -1.73
N ALA A 25 -2.90 -3.46 -1.26
CA ALA A 25 -3.41 -3.04 0.04
C ALA A 25 -2.59 -3.63 1.20
N TYR A 26 -2.02 -4.84 1.06
CA TYR A 26 -1.10 -5.40 2.04
C TYR A 26 0.24 -4.66 2.06
N VAL A 27 0.77 -4.29 0.89
CA VAL A 27 1.98 -3.47 0.79
C VAL A 27 1.78 -2.12 1.46
N TRP A 28 0.64 -1.47 1.21
CA TRP A 28 0.29 -0.21 1.87
C TRP A 28 0.18 -0.35 3.40
N GLN A 29 -0.49 -1.39 3.90
CA GLN A 29 -0.57 -1.68 5.34
C GLN A 29 0.82 -1.87 5.95
N HIS A 30 1.70 -2.62 5.28
CA HIS A 30 3.06 -2.80 5.75
C HIS A 30 3.84 -1.49 5.79
N LEU A 31 3.74 -0.64 4.76
CA LEU A 31 4.38 0.68 4.77
C LEU A 31 3.85 1.57 5.91
N ARG A 32 2.55 1.47 6.23
CA ARG A 32 1.94 2.16 7.37
C ARG A 32 2.47 1.63 8.70
N ASP A 33 2.50 0.31 8.88
CA ASP A 33 2.78 -0.33 10.16
C ASP A 33 4.27 -0.39 10.48
N ALA A 34 5.12 -0.69 9.50
CA ALA A 34 6.57 -0.67 9.64
C ALA A 34 7.11 0.77 9.72
N GLY A 35 6.40 1.72 9.11
CA GLY A 35 6.86 3.08 8.92
C GLY A 35 8.15 3.16 8.09
N GLY A 36 8.81 4.31 8.15
CA GLY A 36 10.05 4.55 7.42
C GLY A 36 9.84 4.69 5.91
N TRP A 37 10.91 4.43 5.16
CA TRP A 37 10.95 4.63 3.72
C TRP A 37 11.63 3.46 3.04
N TRP A 38 10.97 2.92 2.02
CA TRP A 38 11.37 1.68 1.36
C TRP A 38 11.51 1.89 -0.13
N SER A 39 12.57 1.36 -0.73
CA SER A 39 12.70 1.32 -2.18
C SER A 39 11.75 0.28 -2.79
N ALA A 40 11.44 0.43 -4.08
CA ALA A 40 10.62 -0.55 -4.80
C ALA A 40 11.27 -1.95 -4.78
N GLN A 41 12.59 -2.03 -4.82
CA GLN A 41 13.33 -3.30 -4.80
C GLN A 41 13.29 -3.99 -3.44
N GLU A 42 13.40 -3.24 -2.33
CA GLU A 42 13.27 -3.79 -0.99
C GLU A 42 11.86 -4.35 -0.77
N LEU A 43 10.84 -3.58 -1.16
CA LEU A 43 9.45 -4.03 -1.11
C LEU A 43 9.24 -5.28 -1.97
N GLN A 44 9.72 -5.28 -3.21
CA GLN A 44 9.58 -6.44 -4.09
C GLN A 44 10.21 -7.70 -3.47
N THR A 45 11.40 -7.55 -2.90
CA THR A 45 12.13 -8.65 -2.25
C THR A 45 11.37 -9.16 -1.02
N HIS A 46 10.85 -8.25 -0.20
CA HIS A 46 10.08 -8.59 0.99
C HIS A 46 8.81 -9.39 0.66
N TRP A 47 8.17 -9.06 -0.45
CA TRP A 47 6.90 -9.67 -0.87
C TRP A 47 7.06 -10.76 -1.94
N TYR A 48 8.29 -11.23 -2.22
CA TYR A 48 8.50 -12.35 -3.14
C TYR A 48 7.87 -13.65 -2.59
N PRO A 49 7.17 -14.47 -3.41
CA PRO A 49 6.99 -14.38 -4.86
C PRO A 49 5.71 -13.65 -5.31
N LEU A 50 5.01 -12.91 -4.44
CA LEU A 50 3.75 -12.25 -4.83
C LEU A 50 3.95 -11.17 -5.90
N PHE A 51 5.13 -10.54 -5.96
CA PHE A 51 5.48 -9.54 -6.97
C PHE A 51 6.78 -9.91 -7.70
N GLU A 52 6.72 -10.86 -8.64
CA GLU A 52 7.89 -11.26 -9.43
C GLU A 52 8.30 -10.22 -10.47
N ASP A 53 7.33 -9.51 -11.06
CA ASP A 53 7.56 -8.48 -12.06
C ASP A 53 7.66 -7.08 -11.43
N LEU A 54 8.88 -6.55 -11.39
CA LEU A 54 9.17 -5.24 -10.81
C LEU A 54 8.42 -4.11 -11.53
N ARG A 55 8.22 -4.20 -12.86
CA ARG A 55 7.54 -3.13 -13.61
C ARG A 55 6.07 -3.07 -13.26
N GLN A 56 5.43 -4.23 -13.11
CA GLN A 56 4.03 -4.32 -12.66
C GLN A 56 3.90 -3.83 -11.21
N PHE A 57 4.85 -4.19 -10.34
CA PHE A 57 4.86 -3.72 -8.97
C PHE A 57 5.01 -2.19 -8.88
N GLU A 58 5.96 -1.61 -9.63
CA GLU A 58 6.12 -0.15 -9.72
C GLU A 58 4.88 0.55 -10.31
N ALA A 59 4.14 -0.09 -11.22
CA ALA A 59 2.88 0.45 -11.71
C ALA A 59 1.83 0.55 -10.58
N GLY A 60 1.78 -0.46 -9.71
CA GLY A 60 0.97 -0.43 -8.49
C GLY A 60 1.38 0.67 -7.52
N LEU A 61 2.68 0.86 -7.28
CA LEU A 61 3.19 1.97 -6.45
C LEU A 61 2.83 3.34 -7.05
N ARG A 62 2.95 3.50 -8.38
CA ARG A 62 2.50 4.72 -9.07
C ARG A 62 1.00 4.97 -8.89
N ARG A 63 0.19 3.91 -8.84
CA ARG A 63 -1.25 4.04 -8.57
C ARG A 63 -1.51 4.53 -7.14
N LEU A 64 -0.84 3.94 -6.14
CA LEU A 64 -0.94 4.37 -4.74
C LEU A 64 -0.48 5.84 -4.56
N LEU A 65 0.57 6.25 -5.28
CA LEU A 65 1.01 7.65 -5.31
C LEU A 65 -0.05 8.57 -5.90
N HIS A 66 -0.66 8.17 -7.02
CA HIS A 66 -1.64 8.99 -7.73
C HIS A 66 -2.88 9.30 -6.88
N ILE A 67 -3.34 8.34 -6.08
CA ILE A 67 -4.46 8.53 -5.15
C ILE A 67 -4.04 9.14 -3.80
N GLY A 68 -2.75 9.45 -3.63
CA GLY A 68 -2.21 10.07 -2.42
C GLY A 68 -2.10 9.15 -1.21
N SER A 69 -2.14 7.83 -1.41
CA SER A 69 -2.07 6.85 -0.31
C SER A 69 -0.66 6.51 0.15
N ILE A 70 0.36 6.87 -0.64
CA ILE A 70 1.77 6.85 -0.24
C ILE A 70 2.45 8.14 -0.68
N GLU A 71 3.60 8.44 -0.09
CA GLU A 71 4.51 9.49 -0.55
C GLU A 71 5.75 8.88 -1.22
N ARG A 72 6.38 9.66 -2.10
CA ARG A 72 7.66 9.32 -2.75
C ARG A 72 8.67 10.42 -2.48
N ARG A 73 9.89 10.03 -2.12
CA ARG A 73 11.05 10.93 -2.04
C ARG A 73 12.28 10.30 -2.69
N ILE A 74 13.30 11.12 -2.92
CA ILE A 74 14.63 10.64 -3.31
C ILE A 74 15.47 10.47 -2.05
N SER A 75 16.00 9.26 -1.84
CA SER A 75 16.83 8.94 -0.68
C SER A 75 18.30 9.16 -0.99
N ILE A 76 18.97 10.03 -0.24
CA ILE A 76 20.42 10.22 -0.36
C ILE A 76 21.16 8.99 0.20
N GLU A 77 20.65 8.40 1.28
CA GLU A 77 21.23 7.21 1.93
C GLU A 77 21.17 5.97 1.03
N GLN A 78 20.17 5.89 0.15
CA GLN A 78 20.04 4.82 -0.85
C GLN A 78 20.48 5.31 -2.23
N ALA A 79 21.60 6.03 -2.32
CA ALA A 79 22.27 6.41 -3.56
C ALA A 79 21.39 7.16 -4.58
N GLY A 80 20.44 7.98 -4.12
CA GLY A 80 19.53 8.75 -4.97
C GLY A 80 18.35 7.93 -5.50
N LEU A 81 18.08 6.74 -4.95
CA LEU A 81 16.93 5.93 -5.37
C LEU A 81 15.61 6.50 -4.86
N PRO A 82 14.51 6.32 -5.61
CA PRO A 82 13.18 6.64 -5.14
C PRO A 82 12.73 5.67 -4.05
N VAL A 83 12.22 6.24 -2.97
CA VAL A 83 11.71 5.49 -1.81
C VAL A 83 10.30 5.95 -1.47
N TYR A 84 9.54 5.03 -0.88
CA TYR A 84 8.10 5.13 -0.65
C TYR A 84 7.78 4.92 0.83
N GLY A 85 6.81 5.66 1.33
CA GLY A 85 6.36 5.55 2.73
C GLY A 85 4.92 6.03 2.90
N VAL A 86 4.32 5.66 4.02
CA VAL A 86 3.01 6.20 4.45
C VAL A 86 3.26 7.18 5.58
N THR A 87 2.66 8.36 5.48
CA THR A 87 2.73 9.39 6.52
C THR A 87 1.32 9.83 6.92
N GLN A 88 1.23 10.64 7.97
CA GLN A 88 -0.05 11.23 8.43
C GLN A 88 -0.71 12.16 7.40
N ARG A 89 0.00 12.50 6.30
CA ARG A 89 -0.54 13.30 5.19
C ARG A 89 -1.16 12.45 4.08
N CYS A 90 -0.93 11.14 4.11
CA CYS A 90 -1.47 10.23 3.11
C CYS A 90 -2.97 10.02 3.30
N THR A 91 -3.67 9.75 2.21
CA THR A 91 -5.08 9.33 2.26
C THR A 91 -5.16 7.84 2.53
N PRO A 92 -5.89 7.36 3.55
CA PRO A 92 -6.03 5.93 3.78
C PRO A 92 -6.74 5.25 2.62
N LEU A 93 -6.42 3.98 2.40
CA LEU A 93 -7.16 3.17 1.43
C LEU A 93 -8.63 3.00 1.86
N PRO A 94 -9.56 2.78 0.92
CA PRO A 94 -10.97 2.57 1.26
C PRO A 94 -11.16 1.42 2.27
N GLY A 95 -11.77 1.73 3.42
CA GLY A 95 -11.99 0.77 4.51
C GLY A 95 -10.80 0.57 5.44
N TYR A 96 -9.73 1.36 5.32
CA TYR A 96 -8.57 1.34 6.19
C TYR A 96 -8.39 2.66 6.96
N THR A 97 -7.55 2.65 7.99
CA THR A 97 -7.15 3.83 8.78
C THR A 97 -5.64 4.04 8.73
N LEU A 98 -5.18 5.26 9.00
CA LEU A 98 -3.74 5.56 9.10
C LEU A 98 -3.13 5.12 10.44
N GLU A 99 -3.95 4.72 11.40
CA GLU A 99 -3.49 4.29 12.72
C GLU A 99 -2.97 2.85 12.67
N PRO A 100 -1.69 2.61 13.03
CA PRO A 100 -1.12 1.27 13.00
C PRO A 100 -1.83 0.37 14.01
N GLY A 101 -2.17 -0.86 13.61
CA GLY A 101 -2.81 -1.86 14.48
C GLY A 101 -4.34 -1.85 14.52
N GLU A 102 -5.00 -0.82 13.99
CA GLU A 102 -6.45 -0.89 13.70
C GLU A 102 -6.64 -1.43 12.28
N GLY A 103 -6.95 -2.73 12.22
CA GLY A 103 -7.50 -3.37 11.02
C GLY A 103 -8.91 -2.84 10.72
N PRO A 104 -9.49 -3.20 9.56
CA PRO A 104 -10.72 -2.59 9.07
C PRO A 104 -11.87 -2.70 10.08
N CYS A 105 -12.51 -1.57 10.38
CA CYS A 105 -13.76 -1.47 11.16
C CYS A 105 -14.97 -2.01 10.39
#